data_AF-A0A7L2NPW0-F1
#
_entry.id   AF-A0A7L2NPW0-F1
#
_cell.length_a   1.000
_cell.length_b   1.000
_cell.length_c   1.000
_cell.angle_alpha   90.00
_cell.angle_beta   90.00
_cell.angle_gamma   90.00
#
_symmetry.space_group_name_H-M   'P 1'
#
loop_
_entity.id
_entity.type
_entity.pdbx_description
1 polymer ?
#
loop_
_entity_poly.entity_id
_entity_poly.type
_entity_poly.pdbx_seq_one_letter_code
_entity_poly.pdbx_strand_id
1 'polypeptide(L)'
;LTAELMESFRRVFVDSMSESFYPVPQEAIGVGSAFEGWSPREWDGVYCVLVPLNAPPGHAFHLELDSTGQMAARTFRVHVEPVCTCQREQQGQELLCFLHHSQKELRRKHQRSLLKTLCIGSYLDVEKTSHWFYQLLRSSWLHVPQSHSWHLAFQPCSRSCQLQLSKGKESLRVEMLFGVHQGDSDIFVVSQPSEAQKCGSSIFVSSQPTKANIMASTAWPEMYAVAEVKFFQHMARQVPCESLHLKCLQVFTCILTGTGFPISIWKTVLMHLLTTVPLSQWHRREFARRLWDMLTYLSHCLQLKCLKHFVLGSERLPAEIRVPLAVRKVEPPNLFEHLARDPAAHREAMQIY
;
A
#
# COMPACT_ATOMS: atom_id res chain seq x y z
N LEU A 1 -12.67 -15.47 4.71
CA LEU A 1 -13.46 -14.35 4.13
C LEU A 1 -12.64 -13.38 3.29
N THR A 2 -11.81 -12.48 3.85
CA THR A 2 -11.13 -11.43 3.05
C THR A 2 -10.29 -12.00 1.91
N ALA A 3 -9.46 -13.02 2.20
CA ALA A 3 -8.67 -13.70 1.16
C ALA A 3 -9.53 -14.38 0.08
N GLU A 4 -10.58 -15.10 0.47
CA GLU A 4 -11.50 -15.77 -0.46
C GLU A 4 -12.25 -14.77 -1.34
N LEU A 5 -12.65 -13.63 -0.77
CA LEU A 5 -13.29 -12.56 -1.48
C LEU A 5 -12.35 -11.94 -2.51
N MET A 6 -11.10 -11.66 -2.12
CA MET A 6 -10.10 -11.10 -3.04
C MET A 6 -9.81 -12.06 -4.20
N GLU A 7 -9.69 -13.35 -3.91
CA GLU A 7 -9.52 -14.37 -4.93
C GLU A 7 -10.74 -14.48 -5.87
N SER A 8 -11.96 -14.35 -5.33
CA SER A 8 -13.18 -14.37 -6.14
C SER A 8 -13.25 -13.16 -7.08
N PHE A 9 -12.94 -11.96 -6.58
CA PHE A 9 -12.83 -10.77 -7.42
C PHE A 9 -11.73 -10.90 -8.47
N ARG A 10 -10.56 -11.44 -8.11
CA ARG A 10 -9.45 -11.66 -9.05
C ARG A 10 -9.90 -12.51 -10.24
N ARG A 11 -10.62 -13.60 -10.01
CA ARG A 11 -11.15 -14.46 -11.10
C ARG A 11 -12.07 -13.68 -12.04
N VAL A 12 -13.06 -13.00 -11.47
CA VAL A 12 -14.01 -12.19 -12.28
C VAL A 12 -13.30 -11.09 -13.04
N PHE A 13 -12.29 -10.44 -12.44
CA PHE A 13 -11.52 -9.39 -13.10
C PHE A 13 -10.65 -9.94 -14.22
N VAL A 14 -9.92 -11.04 -14.01
CA VAL A 14 -9.10 -11.64 -15.06
C VAL A 14 -9.96 -11.98 -16.28
N ASP A 15 -11.12 -12.59 -16.05
CA ASP A 15 -12.04 -12.98 -17.13
C ASP A 15 -12.67 -11.75 -17.82
N SER A 16 -12.98 -10.69 -17.08
CA SER A 16 -13.60 -9.47 -17.64
C SER A 16 -12.60 -8.54 -18.33
N MET A 17 -11.32 -8.64 -17.97
CA MET A 17 -10.29 -7.66 -18.34
C MET A 17 -9.26 -8.20 -19.32
N SER A 18 -9.21 -9.51 -19.55
CA SER A 18 -8.23 -10.17 -20.44
C SER A 18 -8.23 -9.60 -21.86
N GLU A 19 -9.39 -9.21 -22.37
CA GLU A 19 -9.58 -8.61 -23.71
C GLU A 19 -9.66 -7.08 -23.69
N SER A 20 -9.42 -6.46 -22.52
CA SER A 20 -9.56 -5.03 -22.33
C SER A 20 -8.22 -4.29 -22.44
N PHE A 21 -8.29 -2.98 -22.70
CA PHE A 21 -7.11 -2.10 -22.74
C PHE A 21 -6.95 -1.30 -21.45
N TYR A 22 -7.39 -1.87 -20.33
CA TYR A 22 -7.36 -1.26 -19.00
C TYR A 22 -6.42 -2.05 -18.09
N PRO A 23 -5.91 -1.45 -16.99
CA PRO A 23 -4.95 -2.12 -16.12
C PRO A 23 -5.53 -3.43 -15.59
N VAL A 24 -4.72 -4.48 -15.58
CA VAL A 24 -5.14 -5.81 -15.13
C VAL A 24 -4.80 -5.94 -13.64
N PRO A 25 -5.79 -6.05 -12.74
CA PRO A 25 -5.54 -6.26 -11.32
C PRO A 25 -4.92 -7.63 -11.06
N GLN A 26 -3.87 -7.68 -10.25
CA GLN A 26 -3.25 -8.93 -9.80
C GLN A 26 -3.87 -9.43 -8.47
N GLU A 27 -3.31 -10.51 -7.94
CA GLU A 27 -3.65 -11.00 -6.61
C GLU A 27 -3.41 -9.92 -5.55
N ALA A 28 -4.44 -9.67 -4.74
CA ALA A 28 -4.37 -8.66 -3.71
C ALA A 28 -3.46 -9.12 -2.56
N ILE A 29 -2.58 -8.23 -2.11
CA ILE A 29 -1.62 -8.46 -1.04
C ILE A 29 -2.17 -7.83 0.24
N GLY A 30 -2.38 -8.63 1.27
CA GLY A 30 -2.79 -8.12 2.57
C GLY A 30 -1.67 -7.32 3.26
N VAL A 31 -1.98 -6.12 3.74
CA VAL A 31 -1.01 -5.21 4.39
C VAL A 31 -1.55 -4.66 5.71
N GLY A 32 -0.66 -4.36 6.65
CA GLY A 32 -1.01 -3.83 7.97
C GLY A 32 -1.32 -4.90 9.01
N SER A 33 -1.77 -4.45 10.19
CA SER A 33 -1.88 -5.25 11.43
C SER A 33 -2.60 -6.59 11.27
N ALA A 34 -3.67 -6.62 10.47
CA ALA A 34 -4.50 -7.81 10.26
C ALA A 34 -3.75 -8.92 9.52
N PHE A 35 -2.83 -8.55 8.62
CA PHE A 35 -2.06 -9.50 7.80
C PHE A 35 -0.65 -9.72 8.35
N GLU A 36 -0.16 -8.82 9.19
CA GLU A 36 1.09 -8.94 9.92
C GLU A 36 0.96 -9.78 11.21
N GLY A 37 -0.27 -10.16 11.60
CA GLY A 37 -0.53 -11.09 12.70
C GLY A 37 -0.60 -10.44 14.09
N TRP A 38 -0.66 -9.10 14.17
CA TRP A 38 -0.70 -8.37 15.43
C TRP A 38 -1.97 -7.51 15.61
N SER A 39 -3.06 -7.75 14.88
CA SER A 39 -4.36 -7.14 15.22
C SER A 39 -4.87 -7.59 16.61
N PRO A 40 -5.47 -6.68 17.40
CA PRO A 40 -6.22 -7.02 18.62
C PRO A 40 -7.33 -8.05 18.38
N ARG A 41 -7.79 -8.76 19.42
CA ARG A 41 -8.89 -9.74 19.30
C ARG A 41 -10.23 -9.09 18.96
N GLU A 42 -10.49 -7.90 19.50
CA GLU A 42 -11.68 -7.08 19.22
C GLU A 42 -11.40 -6.04 18.14
N TRP A 43 -10.62 -6.41 17.12
CA TRP A 43 -10.29 -5.50 16.03
C TRP A 43 -11.50 -5.27 15.12
N ASP A 44 -12.11 -4.10 15.25
CA ASP A 44 -13.14 -3.59 14.36
C ASP A 44 -12.55 -2.78 13.18
N GLY A 45 -11.22 -2.73 13.09
CA GLY A 45 -10.51 -1.88 12.14
C GLY A 45 -10.62 -2.32 10.68
N VAL A 46 -9.97 -1.55 9.82
CA VAL A 46 -10.04 -1.73 8.36
C VAL A 46 -9.01 -2.76 7.91
N TYR A 47 -9.43 -3.72 7.09
CA TYR A 47 -8.54 -4.66 6.41
C TYR A 47 -7.99 -3.97 5.17
N CYS A 48 -6.72 -3.60 5.21
CA CYS A 48 -6.06 -2.95 4.09
C CYS A 48 -5.45 -4.00 3.14
N VAL A 49 -5.79 -3.94 1.87
CA VAL A 49 -5.23 -4.78 0.82
C VAL A 49 -4.66 -3.91 -0.28
N LEU A 50 -3.48 -4.28 -0.77
CA LEU A 50 -2.87 -3.69 -1.94
C LEU A 50 -3.24 -4.51 -3.17
N VAL A 51 -3.79 -3.89 -4.19
CA VAL A 51 -4.13 -4.49 -5.48
C VAL A 51 -3.09 -4.02 -6.50
N PRO A 52 -2.10 -4.86 -6.86
CA PRO A 52 -1.13 -4.51 -7.89
C PRO A 52 -1.82 -4.39 -9.26
N LEU A 53 -1.45 -3.37 -10.02
CA LEU A 53 -1.96 -3.09 -11.36
C LEU A 53 -0.86 -3.33 -12.38
N ASN A 54 -1.13 -4.23 -13.33
CA ASN A 54 -0.27 -4.42 -14.48
C ASN A 54 -0.70 -3.54 -15.65
N ALA A 55 0.28 -3.12 -16.45
CA ALA A 55 0.01 -2.45 -17.71
C ALA A 55 -0.79 -3.39 -18.64
N PRO A 56 -1.84 -2.90 -19.31
CA PRO A 56 -2.56 -3.69 -20.30
C PRO A 56 -1.68 -3.98 -21.52
N PRO A 57 -2.09 -4.95 -22.37
CA PRO A 57 -1.47 -5.15 -23.67
C PRO A 57 -1.33 -3.84 -24.46
N GLY A 58 -0.15 -3.66 -25.07
CA GLY A 58 0.19 -2.45 -25.82
C GLY A 58 0.55 -1.22 -24.99
N HIS A 59 0.71 -1.38 -23.68
CA HIS A 59 1.21 -0.31 -22.80
C HIS A 59 2.32 -0.83 -21.88
N ALA A 60 3.18 0.07 -21.45
CA ALA A 60 4.18 -0.15 -20.40
C ALA A 60 4.03 0.93 -19.32
N PHE A 61 4.23 0.54 -18.06
CA PHE A 61 4.27 1.46 -16.93
C PHE A 61 5.72 1.74 -16.55
N HIS A 62 6.09 3.02 -16.54
CA HIS A 62 7.40 3.50 -16.12
C HIS A 62 7.25 4.38 -14.89
N LEU A 63 8.05 4.10 -13.86
CA LEU A 63 8.03 4.87 -12.63
C LEU A 63 9.04 6.01 -12.70
N GLU A 64 8.54 7.24 -12.64
CA GLU A 64 9.37 8.44 -12.63
C GLU A 64 9.34 9.07 -11.25
N LEU A 65 10.51 9.21 -10.62
CA LEU A 65 10.62 9.85 -9.30
C LEU A 65 10.37 11.35 -9.45
N ASP A 66 9.47 11.90 -8.62
CA ASP A 66 9.27 13.34 -8.56
C ASP A 66 10.44 13.99 -7.81
N SER A 67 11.29 14.72 -8.55
CA SER A 67 12.45 15.41 -8.02
C SER A 67 12.12 16.75 -7.36
N THR A 68 10.85 17.19 -7.39
CA THR A 68 10.46 18.53 -6.95
C THR A 68 10.10 18.64 -5.45
N GLY A 69 10.05 17.51 -4.73
CA GLY A 69 9.73 17.48 -3.30
C GLY A 69 10.96 17.42 -2.39
N GLN A 70 11.19 18.48 -1.61
CA GLN A 70 12.05 18.43 -0.43
C GLN A 70 11.43 17.48 0.63
N MET A 71 12.20 16.49 1.07
CA MET A 71 12.04 15.72 2.32
C MET A 71 10.73 14.94 2.60
N ALA A 72 9.69 15.04 1.77
CA ALA A 72 8.50 14.20 1.88
C ALA A 72 8.77 12.78 1.32
N ALA A 73 8.00 11.79 1.76
CA ALA A 73 8.08 10.41 1.29
C ALA A 73 8.29 10.33 -0.23
N ARG A 74 9.21 9.45 -0.68
CA ARG A 74 9.57 9.29 -2.10
C ARG A 74 8.30 9.11 -2.92
N THR A 75 8.01 10.08 -3.77
CA THR A 75 6.77 10.12 -4.55
C THR A 75 7.11 9.96 -6.02
N PHE A 76 6.36 9.10 -6.70
CA PHE A 76 6.55 8.79 -8.10
C PHE A 76 5.34 9.25 -8.91
N ARG A 77 5.53 9.29 -10.24
CA ARG A 77 4.44 9.33 -11.21
C ARG A 77 4.57 8.10 -12.10
N VAL A 78 3.42 7.51 -12.46
CA VAL A 78 3.37 6.35 -13.33
C VAL A 78 3.17 6.85 -14.77
N HIS A 79 4.25 6.88 -15.55
CA HIS A 79 4.18 7.19 -16.97
C HIS A 79 3.70 5.96 -17.76
N VAL A 80 2.74 6.18 -18.64
CA VAL A 80 2.09 5.17 -19.47
C VAL A 80 2.58 5.34 -20.90
N GLU A 81 3.45 4.45 -21.34
CA GLU A 81 4.01 4.46 -22.69
C GLU A 81 3.30 3.42 -23.58
N PRO A 82 2.77 3.81 -24.76
CA PRO A 82 2.29 2.85 -25.74
C PRO A 82 3.45 2.05 -26.34
N VAL A 83 3.32 0.72 -26.35
CA VAL A 83 4.32 -0.19 -26.92
C VAL A 83 3.76 -0.97 -28.10
N CYS A 84 4.63 -1.29 -29.07
CA CYS A 84 4.24 -2.02 -30.26
C CYS A 84 3.81 -3.46 -29.93
N THR A 85 2.66 -3.89 -30.44
CA THR A 85 2.15 -5.27 -30.28
C THR A 85 2.11 -6.07 -31.58
N CYS A 86 2.67 -5.57 -32.69
CA CYS A 86 2.56 -6.20 -34.01
C CYS A 86 3.07 -7.65 -34.05
N GLN A 87 4.09 -8.00 -33.26
CA GLN A 87 4.58 -9.38 -33.19
C GLN A 87 3.53 -10.34 -32.59
N ARG A 88 2.75 -9.86 -31.60
CA ARG A 88 1.68 -10.63 -30.96
C ARG A 88 0.42 -10.71 -31.82
N GLU A 89 0.14 -9.63 -32.56
CA GLU A 89 -0.93 -9.58 -33.56
C GLU A 89 -0.70 -10.61 -34.68
N GLN A 90 0.54 -10.73 -35.16
CA GLN A 90 0.92 -11.74 -36.16
C GLN A 90 0.81 -13.20 -35.65
N GLN A 91 0.81 -13.41 -34.34
CA GLN A 91 0.62 -14.71 -33.70
C GLN A 91 -0.87 -15.07 -33.50
N GLY A 92 -1.80 -14.27 -34.05
CA GLY A 92 -3.23 -14.55 -34.03
C GLY A 92 -3.96 -14.05 -32.77
N GLN A 93 -3.35 -13.19 -31.95
CA GLN A 93 -4.08 -12.46 -30.92
C GLN A 93 -4.94 -11.37 -31.56
N GLU A 94 -6.22 -11.23 -31.16
CA GLU A 94 -7.14 -10.21 -31.70
C GLU A 94 -6.82 -8.76 -31.24
N LEU A 95 -5.55 -8.44 -31.04
CA LEU A 95 -5.06 -7.15 -30.55
C LEU A 95 -4.55 -6.30 -31.72
N LEU A 96 -5.16 -5.13 -31.96
CA LEU A 96 -4.63 -4.16 -32.91
C LEU A 96 -3.46 -3.37 -32.29
N CYS A 97 -2.36 -3.20 -33.01
CA CYS A 97 -1.26 -2.35 -32.56
C CYS A 97 -1.61 -0.86 -32.57
N PHE A 98 -1.51 -0.20 -31.41
CA PHE A 98 -1.76 1.24 -31.25
C PHE A 98 -0.82 2.16 -32.03
N LEU A 99 0.39 1.68 -32.35
CA LEU A 99 1.43 2.50 -33.00
C LEU A 99 1.35 2.46 -34.53
N HIS A 100 0.83 1.38 -35.11
CA HIS A 100 0.89 1.14 -36.55
C HIS A 100 -0.48 1.11 -37.24
N HIS A 101 -1.59 0.93 -36.51
CA HIS A 101 -2.94 1.04 -37.08
C HIS A 101 -3.46 2.47 -37.04
N SER A 102 -4.34 2.80 -38.00
CA SER A 102 -4.92 4.13 -38.08
C SER A 102 -5.91 4.38 -36.92
N GLN A 103 -6.03 5.64 -36.50
CA GLN A 103 -6.92 6.01 -35.41
C GLN A 103 -8.40 5.69 -35.70
N LYS A 104 -8.80 5.61 -36.98
CA LYS A 104 -10.17 5.24 -37.40
C LYS A 104 -10.44 3.74 -37.20
N GLU A 105 -9.45 2.89 -37.45
CA GLU A 105 -9.53 1.44 -37.21
C GLU A 105 -9.58 1.13 -35.72
N LEU A 106 -8.73 1.80 -34.93
CA LEU A 106 -8.73 1.69 -33.47
C LEU A 106 -10.07 2.11 -32.87
N ARG A 107 -10.67 3.23 -33.30
CA ARG A 107 -11.97 3.69 -32.79
C ARG A 107 -13.14 2.75 -33.09
N ARG A 108 -13.07 1.97 -34.18
CA ARG A 108 -14.14 1.04 -34.57
C ARG A 108 -14.14 -0.24 -33.72
N LYS A 109 -12.96 -0.73 -33.32
CA LYS A 109 -12.83 -1.91 -32.44
C LYS A 109 -12.76 -1.57 -30.95
N HIS A 110 -12.26 -0.40 -30.57
CA HIS A 110 -11.85 -0.14 -29.18
C HIS A 110 -12.73 0.92 -28.51
N GLN A 111 -13.44 0.52 -27.44
CA GLN A 111 -13.99 1.46 -26.47
C GLN A 111 -12.83 2.13 -25.70
N ARG A 112 -12.73 3.46 -25.82
CA ARG A 112 -11.93 4.41 -25.01
C ARG A 112 -10.54 3.93 -24.54
N SER A 113 -9.46 4.45 -25.15
CA SER A 113 -8.09 4.14 -24.74
C SER A 113 -7.80 4.48 -23.27
N LEU A 114 -6.93 3.69 -22.63
CA LEU A 114 -6.40 3.91 -21.28
C LEU A 114 -6.00 5.37 -21.04
N LEU A 115 -5.19 5.91 -21.96
CA LEU A 115 -4.68 7.28 -21.90
C LEU A 115 -5.79 8.34 -21.84
N LYS A 116 -6.93 8.09 -22.49
CA LYS A 116 -8.06 9.04 -22.48
C LYS A 116 -8.91 8.92 -21.22
N THR A 117 -8.95 7.73 -20.62
CA THR A 117 -9.88 7.42 -19.53
C THR A 117 -9.23 7.56 -18.15
N LEU A 118 -8.04 6.99 -17.96
CA LEU A 118 -7.37 6.92 -16.65
C LEU A 118 -6.17 7.84 -16.50
N CYS A 119 -5.68 8.45 -17.59
CA CYS A 119 -4.50 9.30 -17.53
C CYS A 119 -4.83 10.81 -17.56
N ILE A 120 -3.91 11.62 -17.07
CA ILE A 120 -3.79 13.05 -17.40
C ILE A 120 -2.50 13.22 -18.19
N GLY A 121 -2.61 13.55 -19.48
CA GLY A 121 -1.50 13.41 -20.40
C GLY A 121 -1.09 11.94 -20.52
N SER A 122 0.18 11.64 -20.26
CA SER A 122 0.72 10.27 -20.25
C SER A 122 0.87 9.69 -18.84
N TYR A 123 0.37 10.35 -17.79
CA TYR A 123 0.53 9.88 -16.41
C TYR A 123 -0.77 9.30 -15.87
N LEU A 124 -0.68 8.15 -15.22
CA LEU A 124 -1.82 7.48 -14.60
C LEU A 124 -2.33 8.32 -13.43
N ASP A 125 -3.60 8.70 -13.49
CA ASP A 125 -4.26 9.50 -12.48
C ASP A 125 -4.89 8.60 -11.42
N VAL A 126 -4.59 8.89 -10.15
CA VAL A 126 -5.02 8.07 -9.02
C VAL A 126 -6.54 8.09 -8.86
N GLU A 127 -7.17 9.25 -8.98
CA GLU A 127 -8.61 9.40 -8.73
C GLU A 127 -9.43 8.77 -9.85
N LYS A 128 -9.02 8.96 -11.11
CA LYS A 128 -9.63 8.28 -12.26
C LYS A 128 -9.47 6.77 -12.15
N THR A 129 -8.30 6.30 -11.73
CA THR A 129 -8.04 4.86 -11.53
C THR A 129 -8.92 4.31 -10.42
N SER A 130 -9.03 5.00 -9.28
CA SER A 130 -9.90 4.61 -8.18
C SER A 130 -11.37 4.55 -8.60
N HIS A 131 -11.86 5.59 -9.29
CA HIS A 131 -13.23 5.63 -9.79
C HIS A 131 -13.51 4.52 -10.79
N TRP A 132 -12.58 4.25 -11.71
CA TRP A 132 -12.73 3.16 -12.66
C TRP A 132 -12.79 1.79 -11.96
N PHE A 133 -11.89 1.53 -11.02
CA PHE A 133 -11.87 0.28 -10.28
C PHE A 133 -13.13 0.10 -9.42
N TYR A 134 -13.64 1.17 -8.84
CA TYR A 134 -14.93 1.18 -8.15
C TYR A 134 -16.06 0.69 -9.06
N GLN A 135 -16.14 1.19 -10.30
CA GLN A 135 -17.18 0.76 -11.23
C GLN A 135 -17.01 -0.71 -11.61
N LEU A 136 -15.77 -1.15 -11.81
CA LEU A 136 -15.43 -2.54 -12.09
C LEU A 136 -15.85 -3.47 -10.93
N LEU A 137 -15.54 -3.11 -9.68
CA LEU A 137 -15.99 -3.84 -8.50
C LEU A 137 -17.51 -3.91 -8.42
N ARG A 138 -18.18 -2.78 -8.66
CA ARG A 138 -19.64 -2.69 -8.59
C ARG A 138 -20.33 -3.56 -9.63
N SER A 139 -19.84 -3.58 -10.86
CA SER A 139 -20.39 -4.47 -11.90
C SER A 139 -20.05 -5.93 -11.63
N SER A 140 -18.88 -6.21 -11.06
CA SER A 140 -18.40 -7.56 -10.78
C SER A 140 -19.03 -8.19 -9.53
N TRP A 141 -19.57 -7.39 -8.61
CA TRP A 141 -20.08 -7.88 -7.33
C TRP A 141 -21.15 -8.96 -7.48
N LEU A 142 -22.07 -8.83 -8.45
CA LEU A 142 -23.12 -9.82 -8.68
C LEU A 142 -22.59 -11.15 -9.22
N HIS A 143 -21.34 -11.19 -9.66
CA HIS A 143 -20.69 -12.38 -10.22
C HIS A 143 -19.80 -13.12 -9.21
N VAL A 144 -19.60 -12.57 -8.01
CA VAL A 144 -18.84 -13.27 -6.96
C VAL A 144 -19.78 -14.06 -6.04
N PRO A 145 -19.42 -15.29 -5.62
CA PRO A 145 -20.28 -16.14 -4.78
C PRO A 145 -20.71 -15.48 -3.45
N GLN A 146 -19.87 -14.61 -2.91
CA GLN A 146 -20.11 -13.93 -1.63
C GLN A 146 -21.33 -12.98 -1.70
N SER A 147 -21.72 -12.54 -2.89
CA SER A 147 -22.87 -11.63 -3.08
C SER A 147 -24.22 -12.21 -2.64
N HIS A 148 -24.34 -13.54 -2.60
CA HIS A 148 -25.55 -14.21 -2.12
C HIS A 148 -25.71 -14.15 -0.60
N SER A 149 -24.62 -13.97 0.15
CA SER A 149 -24.60 -14.06 1.61
C SER A 149 -24.23 -12.77 2.31
N TRP A 150 -23.62 -11.83 1.59
CA TRP A 150 -23.10 -10.57 2.13
C TRP A 150 -23.73 -9.40 1.39
N HIS A 151 -23.97 -8.32 2.13
CA HIS A 151 -24.31 -7.02 1.54
C HIS A 151 -23.04 -6.20 1.38
N LEU A 152 -22.82 -5.64 0.19
CA LEU A 152 -21.72 -4.75 -0.11
C LEU A 152 -22.22 -3.30 -0.12
N ALA A 153 -21.67 -2.48 0.78
CA ALA A 153 -21.84 -1.05 0.79
C ALA A 153 -20.50 -0.38 0.46
N PHE A 154 -20.52 0.53 -0.50
CA PHE A 154 -19.34 1.30 -0.85
C PHE A 154 -19.23 2.55 0.02
N GLN A 155 -18.02 2.90 0.43
CA GLN A 155 -17.73 4.11 1.21
C GLN A 155 -17.04 5.16 0.31
N PRO A 156 -17.37 6.46 0.44
CA PRO A 156 -16.75 7.51 -0.35
C PRO A 156 -15.24 7.62 -0.07
N CYS A 157 -14.40 7.41 -1.08
CA CYS A 157 -12.98 7.73 -1.04
C CYS A 157 -12.46 8.01 -2.46
N SER A 158 -11.67 9.08 -2.63
CA SER A 158 -11.19 9.49 -3.95
C SER A 158 -9.99 8.69 -4.43
N ARG A 159 -9.15 8.18 -3.52
CA ARG A 159 -7.85 7.57 -3.83
C ARG A 159 -7.69 6.11 -3.43
N SER A 160 -8.71 5.53 -2.82
CA SER A 160 -8.80 4.10 -2.50
C SER A 160 -10.24 3.62 -2.69
N CYS A 161 -10.42 2.30 -2.78
CA CYS A 161 -11.74 1.69 -2.77
C CYS A 161 -12.04 1.15 -1.38
N GLN A 162 -12.90 1.86 -0.64
CA GLN A 162 -13.35 1.43 0.68
C GLN A 162 -14.72 0.76 0.61
N LEU A 163 -14.80 -0.43 1.18
CA LEU A 163 -15.95 -1.32 1.13
C LEU A 163 -16.34 -1.73 2.56
N GLN A 164 -17.63 -1.79 2.82
CA GLN A 164 -18.20 -2.41 4.01
C GLN A 164 -19.03 -3.60 3.58
N LEU A 165 -18.67 -4.77 4.10
CA LEU A 165 -19.39 -6.01 3.92
C LEU A 165 -20.18 -6.30 5.19
N SER A 166 -21.46 -6.63 5.08
CA SER A 166 -22.27 -7.01 6.24
C SER A 166 -23.08 -8.27 6.02
N LYS A 167 -23.22 -9.08 7.07
CA LYS A 167 -24.04 -10.29 7.12
C LYS A 167 -24.66 -10.41 8.51
N GLY A 168 -25.94 -10.04 8.64
CA GLY A 168 -26.60 -9.99 9.94
C GLY A 168 -25.93 -8.99 10.88
N LYS A 169 -25.36 -9.49 11.99
CA LYS A 169 -24.61 -8.66 12.96
C LYS A 169 -23.12 -8.53 12.62
N GLU A 170 -22.62 -9.33 11.69
CA GLU A 170 -21.22 -9.29 11.27
C GLU A 170 -21.01 -8.16 10.28
N SER A 171 -19.96 -7.36 10.47
CA SER A 171 -19.53 -6.38 9.48
C SER A 171 -18.01 -6.34 9.36
N LEU A 172 -17.53 -6.11 8.15
CA LEU A 172 -16.13 -6.10 7.78
C LEU A 172 -15.85 -4.87 6.92
N ARG A 173 -14.86 -4.06 7.30
CA ARG A 173 -14.38 -2.95 6.48
C ARG A 173 -13.12 -3.37 5.73
N VAL A 174 -13.10 -3.17 4.43
CA VAL A 174 -11.96 -3.45 3.55
C VAL A 174 -11.57 -2.18 2.82
N GLU A 175 -10.30 -1.82 2.83
CA GLU A 175 -9.74 -0.76 2.02
C GLU A 175 -8.79 -1.35 0.98
N MET A 176 -9.07 -1.08 -0.28
CA MET A 176 -8.24 -1.50 -1.41
C MET A 176 -7.41 -0.31 -1.90
N LEU A 177 -6.09 -0.43 -1.78
CA LEU A 177 -5.11 0.48 -2.38
C LEU A 177 -4.69 -0.06 -3.74
N PHE A 178 -4.40 0.82 -4.68
CA PHE A 178 -3.85 0.43 -5.98
C PHE A 178 -2.35 0.60 -5.97
N GLY A 179 -1.62 -0.38 -6.51
CA GLY A 179 -0.16 -0.35 -6.53
C GLY A 179 0.42 -0.60 -7.90
N VAL A 180 1.57 0.00 -8.20
CA VAL A 180 2.42 -0.41 -9.32
C VAL A 180 3.76 -0.87 -8.76
N HIS A 181 4.21 -2.06 -9.20
CA HIS A 181 5.47 -2.65 -8.77
C HIS A 181 6.67 -1.80 -9.20
N GLN A 182 7.65 -1.64 -8.31
CA GLN A 182 8.95 -1.07 -8.66
C GLN A 182 9.90 -2.19 -9.12
N GLY A 183 9.79 -2.58 -10.39
CA GLY A 183 10.52 -3.74 -10.94
C GLY A 183 10.11 -5.05 -10.27
N ASP A 184 11.06 -5.97 -10.05
CA ASP A 184 10.80 -7.26 -9.40
C ASP A 184 10.95 -7.21 -7.86
N SER A 185 10.65 -6.06 -7.27
CA SER A 185 10.83 -5.81 -5.84
C SER A 185 9.53 -5.87 -5.03
N ASP A 186 9.67 -5.90 -3.70
CA ASP A 186 8.61 -5.84 -2.71
C ASP A 186 8.20 -4.40 -2.35
N ILE A 187 8.64 -3.44 -3.16
CA ILE A 187 8.34 -2.02 -3.01
C ILE A 187 7.36 -1.60 -4.11
N PHE A 188 6.34 -0.86 -3.69
CA PHE A 188 5.25 -0.43 -4.56
C PHE A 188 5.08 1.07 -4.47
N VAL A 189 4.65 1.68 -5.57
CA VAL A 189 4.08 3.02 -5.51
C VAL A 189 2.56 2.87 -5.46
N VAL A 190 1.90 3.58 -4.55
CA VAL A 190 0.50 3.32 -4.23
C VAL A 190 -0.38 4.55 -4.37
N SER A 191 -1.68 4.32 -4.52
CA SER A 191 -2.68 5.39 -4.66
C SER A 191 -2.89 6.22 -3.38
N GLN A 192 -2.41 5.75 -2.23
CA GLN A 192 -2.76 6.30 -0.92
C GLN A 192 -2.36 7.78 -0.76
N PRO A 193 -3.22 8.62 -0.14
CA PRO A 193 -2.84 9.96 0.27
C PRO A 193 -1.79 9.95 1.39
N SER A 194 -0.96 10.99 1.46
CA SER A 194 -0.16 11.28 2.68
C SER A 194 -1.09 11.47 3.89
N GLU A 195 -0.65 11.14 5.11
CA GLU A 195 -1.47 11.22 6.35
C GLU A 195 -2.19 12.57 6.52
N ALA A 196 -1.62 13.67 6.00
CA ALA A 196 -2.23 15.01 6.01
C ALA A 196 -3.54 15.12 5.19
N GLN A 197 -3.80 14.19 4.27
CA GLN A 197 -4.98 14.18 3.39
C GLN A 197 -6.05 13.16 3.85
N LYS A 198 -5.83 12.42 4.95
CA LYS A 198 -6.83 11.51 5.54
C LYS A 198 -7.95 12.23 6.29
N CYS A 199 -7.75 13.50 6.67
CA CYS A 199 -8.79 14.31 7.32
C CYS A 199 -9.54 15.12 6.25
N GLY A 200 -10.84 14.87 6.13
CA GLY A 200 -11.66 15.25 4.98
C GLY A 200 -11.61 16.73 4.59
N SER A 201 -11.40 16.97 3.30
CA SER A 201 -11.83 18.18 2.58
C SER A 201 -11.63 17.98 1.07
N SER A 202 -12.44 17.13 0.45
CA SER A 202 -12.73 17.25 -0.99
C SER A 202 -13.85 18.28 -1.16
N ILE A 203 -13.57 19.54 -0.82
CA ILE A 203 -14.47 20.68 -1.06
C ILE A 203 -14.24 21.15 -2.50
N PHE A 204 -15.21 20.82 -3.35
CA PHE A 204 -15.57 21.42 -4.63
C PHE A 204 -14.56 21.41 -5.78
N VAL A 205 -15.01 20.79 -6.88
CA VAL A 205 -14.47 20.88 -8.24
C VAL A 205 -14.49 22.34 -8.69
N SER A 206 -13.34 23.01 -8.68
CA SER A 206 -13.11 24.22 -9.48
C SER A 206 -12.85 23.81 -10.93
N SER A 207 -13.54 24.45 -11.85
CA SER A 207 -13.53 24.21 -13.29
C SER A 207 -12.26 24.76 -13.97
N GLN A 208 -11.09 24.27 -13.54
CA GLN A 208 -9.86 24.14 -14.32
C GLN A 208 -8.76 23.54 -13.41
N PRO A 209 -8.16 22.39 -13.78
CA PRO A 209 -7.11 21.81 -12.96
C PRO A 209 -5.87 22.71 -13.01
N THR A 210 -5.49 23.30 -11.87
CA THR A 210 -4.19 23.97 -11.73
C THR A 210 -3.07 22.94 -11.86
N LYS A 211 -1.87 23.37 -12.26
CA LYS A 211 -0.69 22.50 -12.37
C LYS A 211 -0.41 21.72 -11.06
N ALA A 212 -0.67 22.35 -9.91
CA ALA A 212 -0.55 21.73 -8.59
C ALA A 212 -1.56 20.59 -8.38
N ASN A 213 -2.81 20.75 -8.81
CA ASN A 213 -3.85 19.73 -8.69
C ASN A 213 -3.52 18.49 -9.55
N ILE A 214 -2.97 18.70 -10.75
CA ILE A 214 -2.54 17.59 -11.63
C ILE A 214 -1.36 16.83 -11.00
N MET A 215 -0.40 17.54 -10.42
CA MET A 215 0.73 16.88 -9.73
C MET A 215 0.25 16.09 -8.52
N ALA A 216 -0.71 16.59 -7.75
CA ALA A 216 -1.28 15.87 -6.63
C ALA A 216 -2.10 14.64 -7.05
N SER A 217 -2.90 14.72 -8.13
CA SER A 217 -3.73 13.60 -8.59
C SER A 217 -2.94 12.49 -9.27
N THR A 218 -1.77 12.82 -9.83
CA THR A 218 -0.84 11.85 -10.46
C THR A 218 0.30 11.41 -9.55
N ALA A 219 0.30 11.83 -8.28
CA ALA A 219 1.28 11.41 -7.28
C ALA A 219 1.00 10.00 -6.74
N TRP A 220 1.98 9.11 -6.85
CA TRP A 220 1.98 7.75 -6.32
C TRP A 220 3.11 7.62 -5.29
N PRO A 221 2.87 7.82 -3.98
CA PRO A 221 3.90 7.65 -2.95
C PRO A 221 4.39 6.20 -2.86
N GLU A 222 5.67 6.04 -2.54
CA GLU A 222 6.30 4.74 -2.28
C GLU A 222 5.83 4.16 -0.94
N MET A 223 5.50 2.86 -0.94
CA MET A 223 4.99 2.11 0.21
C MET A 223 5.88 0.90 0.50
N TYR A 224 6.19 0.69 1.79
CA TYR A 224 7.05 -0.38 2.27
C TYR A 224 6.29 -1.51 2.98
N ALA A 225 4.97 -1.42 3.09
CA ALA A 225 4.17 -2.33 3.90
C ALA A 225 4.24 -3.80 3.45
N VAL A 226 4.41 -4.07 2.15
CA VAL A 226 4.60 -5.44 1.66
C VAL A 226 5.92 -6.02 2.16
N ALA A 227 7.01 -5.23 2.14
CA ALA A 227 8.28 -5.63 2.73
C ALA A 227 8.17 -5.84 4.25
N GLU A 228 7.38 -5.02 4.96
CA GLU A 228 7.14 -5.17 6.40
C GLU A 228 6.35 -6.46 6.72
N VAL A 229 5.31 -6.78 5.95
CA VAL A 229 4.56 -8.05 6.07
C VAL A 229 5.50 -9.23 5.87
N LYS A 230 6.30 -9.21 4.80
CA LYS A 230 7.28 -10.28 4.53
C LYS A 230 8.32 -10.39 5.64
N PHE A 231 8.75 -9.27 6.22
CA PHE A 231 9.66 -9.27 7.36
C PHE A 231 9.06 -9.99 8.56
N PHE A 232 7.83 -9.64 8.96
CA PHE A 232 7.18 -10.31 10.10
C PHE A 232 6.92 -11.80 9.82
N GLN A 233 6.52 -12.16 8.59
CA GLN A 233 6.37 -13.56 8.20
C GLN A 233 7.70 -14.33 8.29
N HIS A 234 8.80 -13.71 7.87
CA HIS A 234 10.13 -14.30 7.96
C HIS A 234 10.58 -14.48 9.42
N MET A 235 10.34 -13.48 10.28
CA MET A 235 10.64 -13.57 11.71
C MET A 235 9.81 -14.65 12.42
N ALA A 236 8.51 -14.74 12.10
CA ALA A 236 7.60 -15.73 12.66
C ALA A 236 8.04 -17.19 12.38
N ARG A 237 8.78 -17.43 11.28
CA ARG A 237 9.33 -18.76 10.96
C ARG A 237 10.58 -19.13 11.78
N GLN A 238 11.23 -18.15 12.40
CA GLN A 238 12.52 -18.34 13.09
C GLN A 238 12.45 -18.24 14.60
N VAL A 239 11.49 -17.47 15.13
CA VAL A 239 11.26 -17.41 16.56
C VAL A 239 10.79 -18.77 17.11
N PRO A 240 11.01 -19.06 18.41
CA PRO A 240 10.55 -20.30 19.02
C PRO A 240 9.05 -20.55 18.83
N CYS A 241 8.67 -21.83 18.79
CA CYS A 241 7.26 -22.23 18.89
C CYS A 241 6.62 -21.57 20.13
N GLU A 242 5.41 -21.01 19.97
CA GLU A 242 4.72 -20.21 21.00
C GLU A 242 5.35 -18.85 21.35
N SER A 243 6.17 -18.28 20.45
CA SER A 243 6.68 -16.92 20.61
C SER A 243 5.55 -15.89 20.75
N LEU A 244 5.78 -14.89 21.60
CA LEU A 244 4.85 -13.78 21.86
C LEU A 244 5.33 -12.44 21.27
N HIS A 245 6.27 -12.45 20.32
CA HIS A 245 6.84 -11.23 19.73
C HIS A 245 5.78 -10.26 19.17
N LEU A 246 4.79 -10.77 18.41
CA LEU A 246 3.69 -9.95 17.89
C LEU A 246 2.68 -9.54 18.97
N LYS A 247 2.59 -10.30 20.07
CA LYS A 247 1.78 -9.90 21.23
C LYS A 247 2.34 -8.66 21.92
N CYS A 248 3.64 -8.40 21.80
CA CYS A 248 4.21 -7.14 22.29
C CYS A 248 3.58 -5.94 21.58
N LEU A 249 3.47 -5.97 20.24
CA LEU A 249 2.78 -4.91 19.49
C LEU A 249 1.29 -4.83 19.82
N GLN A 250 0.61 -5.95 20.03
CA GLN A 250 -0.80 -5.96 20.43
C GLN A 250 -1.02 -5.22 21.76
N VAL A 251 -0.15 -5.46 22.74
CA VAL A 251 -0.22 -4.79 24.04
C VAL A 251 -0.08 -3.28 23.87
N PHE A 252 0.91 -2.81 23.11
CA PHE A 252 1.07 -1.39 22.84
C PHE A 252 -0.09 -0.82 22.03
N THR A 253 -0.64 -1.56 21.07
CA THR A 253 -1.82 -1.14 20.32
C THR A 253 -3.00 -0.91 21.27
N CYS A 254 -3.25 -1.81 22.23
CA CYS A 254 -4.37 -1.69 23.16
C CYS A 254 -4.15 -0.63 24.24
N ILE A 255 -2.98 -0.62 24.90
CA ILE A 255 -2.67 0.29 26.01
C ILE A 255 -2.53 1.73 25.51
N LEU A 256 -1.95 1.91 24.32
CA LEU A 256 -1.61 3.24 23.81
C LEU A 256 -2.64 3.79 22.82
N THR A 257 -3.79 3.13 22.65
CA THR A 257 -4.90 3.69 21.85
C THR A 257 -5.29 5.07 22.41
N GLY A 258 -4.93 6.15 21.69
CA GLY A 258 -5.18 7.52 22.13
C GLY A 258 -4.05 8.19 22.93
N THR A 259 -2.88 7.55 23.05
CA THR A 259 -1.66 8.16 23.63
C THR A 259 -0.62 8.42 22.54
N GLY A 260 0.25 9.41 22.72
CA GLY A 260 0.79 10.25 21.64
C GLY A 260 1.74 9.66 20.59
N PHE A 261 2.13 8.38 20.62
CA PHE A 261 2.96 7.80 19.56
C PHE A 261 2.15 6.95 18.56
N PRO A 262 2.28 7.19 17.24
CA PRO A 262 1.67 6.34 16.23
C PRO A 262 2.13 4.88 16.32
N ILE A 263 1.24 3.94 16.01
CA ILE A 263 1.56 2.50 16.01
C ILE A 263 2.72 2.13 15.07
N SER A 264 2.93 2.90 14.00
CA SER A 264 4.07 2.73 13.08
C SER A 264 5.43 2.93 13.76
N ILE A 265 5.50 3.75 14.81
CA ILE A 265 6.70 3.94 15.63
C ILE A 265 7.00 2.67 16.41
N TRP A 266 6.01 2.13 17.14
CA TRP A 266 6.16 0.88 17.89
C TRP A 266 6.50 -0.30 16.99
N LYS A 267 5.87 -0.38 15.82
CA LYS A 267 6.19 -1.37 14.79
C LYS A 267 7.65 -1.26 14.38
N THR A 268 8.13 -0.05 14.08
CA THR A 268 9.54 0.18 13.73
C THR A 268 10.49 -0.25 14.87
N VAL A 269 10.14 0.07 16.13
CA VAL A 269 10.91 -0.37 17.32
C VAL A 269 10.97 -1.90 17.41
N LEU A 270 9.84 -2.59 17.25
CA LEU A 270 9.84 -4.06 17.27
C LEU A 270 10.70 -4.64 16.15
N MET A 271 10.61 -4.09 14.93
CA MET A 271 11.41 -4.58 13.80
C MET A 271 12.92 -4.44 14.08
N HIS A 272 13.36 -3.31 14.64
CA HIS A 272 14.76 -3.15 15.08
C HIS A 272 15.14 -4.19 16.14
N LEU A 273 14.32 -4.38 17.17
CA LEU A 273 14.60 -5.34 18.24
C LEU A 273 14.64 -6.79 17.76
N LEU A 274 13.80 -7.16 16.79
CA LEU A 274 13.84 -8.50 16.16
C LEU A 274 15.16 -8.77 15.43
N THR A 275 15.91 -7.74 15.05
CA THR A 275 17.22 -7.88 14.41
C THR A 275 18.41 -7.78 15.38
N THR A 276 18.21 -7.22 16.59
CA THR A 276 19.30 -6.99 17.56
C THR A 276 19.25 -7.96 18.73
N VAL A 277 18.07 -8.42 19.12
CA VAL A 277 17.89 -9.41 20.20
C VAL A 277 17.91 -10.80 19.58
N PRO A 278 18.69 -11.76 20.13
CA PRO A 278 18.67 -13.15 19.68
C PRO A 278 17.25 -13.72 19.64
N LEU A 279 16.88 -14.34 18.51
CA LEU A 279 15.52 -14.83 18.27
C LEU A 279 15.05 -15.87 19.31
N SER A 280 15.98 -16.62 19.91
CA SER A 280 15.72 -17.56 21.00
C SER A 280 15.13 -16.91 22.26
N GLN A 281 15.34 -15.60 22.47
CA GLN A 281 14.84 -14.85 23.63
C GLN A 281 13.40 -14.33 23.45
N TRP A 282 12.73 -14.67 22.35
CA TRP A 282 11.35 -14.23 22.08
C TRP A 282 10.28 -15.24 22.55
N HIS A 283 10.61 -16.07 23.54
CA HIS A 283 9.67 -17.04 24.12
C HIS A 283 8.85 -16.45 25.27
N ARG A 284 7.76 -17.12 25.64
CA ARG A 284 6.77 -16.67 26.64
C ARG A 284 7.36 -16.16 27.97
N ARG A 285 8.41 -16.79 28.52
CA ARG A 285 8.99 -16.38 29.82
C ARG A 285 9.65 -15.00 29.81
N GLU A 286 10.18 -14.55 28.66
CA GLU A 286 10.81 -13.23 28.53
C GLU A 286 9.82 -12.16 28.10
N PHE A 287 8.52 -12.46 27.98
CA PHE A 287 7.53 -11.56 27.38
C PHE A 287 7.50 -10.16 28.04
N ALA A 288 7.48 -10.11 29.38
CA ALA A 288 7.51 -8.85 30.12
C ALA A 288 8.83 -8.08 29.88
N ARG A 289 9.95 -8.79 29.78
CA ARG A 289 11.24 -8.20 29.42
C ARG A 289 11.25 -7.65 28.01
N ARG A 290 10.62 -8.34 27.03
CA ARG A 290 10.50 -7.84 25.65
C ARG A 290 9.67 -6.54 25.58
N LEU A 291 8.60 -6.44 26.36
CA LEU A 291 7.83 -5.19 26.49
C LEU A 291 8.70 -4.07 27.08
N TRP A 292 9.47 -4.36 28.12
CA TRP A 292 10.40 -3.40 28.73
C TRP A 292 11.50 -2.96 27.77
N ASP A 293 12.06 -3.89 26.98
CA ASP A 293 13.08 -3.58 25.97
C ASP A 293 12.51 -2.67 24.88
N MET A 294 11.24 -2.85 24.47
CA MET A 294 10.56 -1.93 23.54
C MET A 294 10.42 -0.52 24.12
N LEU A 295 9.97 -0.39 25.37
CA LEU A 295 9.90 0.89 26.06
C LEU A 295 11.28 1.54 26.13
N THR A 296 12.26 0.82 26.67
CA THR A 296 13.64 1.31 26.86
C THR A 296 14.28 1.75 25.54
N TYR A 297 14.08 0.97 24.47
CA TYR A 297 14.57 1.31 23.14
C TYR A 297 13.96 2.62 22.63
N LEU A 298 12.63 2.77 22.77
CA LEU A 298 11.96 4.01 22.39
C LEU A 298 12.44 5.21 23.21
N SER A 299 12.58 5.05 24.54
CA SER A 299 13.12 6.09 25.43
C SER A 299 14.50 6.58 24.97
N HIS A 300 15.39 5.64 24.65
CA HIS A 300 16.71 5.96 24.13
C HIS A 300 16.64 6.67 22.77
N CYS A 301 15.76 6.23 21.87
CA CYS A 301 15.50 6.93 20.61
C CYS A 301 14.97 8.36 20.81
N LEU A 302 14.14 8.61 21.82
CA LEU A 302 13.63 9.94 22.16
C LEU A 302 14.72 10.83 22.74
N GLN A 303 15.59 10.30 23.61
CA GLN A 303 16.75 11.03 24.13
C GLN A 303 17.70 11.45 23.01
N LEU A 304 17.97 10.55 22.07
CA LEU A 304 18.80 10.83 20.89
C LEU A 304 18.06 11.58 19.77
N LYS A 305 16.74 11.77 19.90
CA LYS A 305 15.86 12.32 18.85
C LYS A 305 16.02 11.60 17.51
N CYS A 306 16.29 10.30 17.58
CA CYS A 306 16.67 9.50 16.43
C CYS A 306 16.00 8.13 16.48
N LEU A 307 15.11 7.88 15.52
CA LEU A 307 14.58 6.57 15.22
C LEU A 307 14.66 6.37 13.70
N LYS A 308 15.60 5.54 13.26
CA LYS A 308 15.79 5.28 11.83
C LYS A 308 14.66 4.41 11.27
N HIS A 309 14.14 4.75 10.10
CA HIS A 309 13.17 3.93 9.37
C HIS A 309 13.75 2.52 9.14
N PHE A 310 12.94 1.47 9.33
CA PHE A 310 13.46 0.11 9.31
C PHE A 310 13.73 -0.47 7.92
N VAL A 311 12.89 -0.19 6.91
CA VAL A 311 13.08 -0.76 5.55
C VAL A 311 14.10 0.03 4.72
N LEU A 312 13.94 1.36 4.65
CA LEU A 312 14.84 2.26 3.92
C LEU A 312 16.27 2.22 4.48
N GLY A 313 17.25 1.96 3.61
CA GLY A 313 18.66 1.98 3.98
C GLY A 313 19.11 0.87 4.92
N SER A 314 18.27 -0.14 5.15
CA SER A 314 18.57 -1.19 6.11
C SER A 314 19.37 -2.33 5.50
N GLU A 315 20.51 -2.60 6.13
CA GLU A 315 21.36 -3.75 5.84
C GLU A 315 20.88 -5.03 6.56
N ARG A 316 19.88 -4.90 7.45
CA ARG A 316 19.38 -6.00 8.29
C ARG A 316 18.12 -6.66 7.74
N LEU A 317 17.72 -6.30 6.53
CA LEU A 317 16.59 -6.96 5.86
C LEU A 317 16.99 -8.36 5.39
N PRO A 318 16.16 -9.39 5.65
CA PRO A 318 16.34 -10.72 5.08
C PRO A 318 16.50 -10.70 3.56
N ALA A 319 17.36 -11.59 3.03
CA ALA A 319 17.64 -11.68 1.60
C ALA A 319 16.41 -12.05 0.73
N GLU A 320 15.40 -12.69 1.33
CA GLU A 320 14.12 -13.00 0.68
C GLU A 320 13.31 -11.75 0.31
N ILE A 321 13.53 -10.64 1.02
CA ILE A 321 12.82 -9.38 0.81
C ILE A 321 13.57 -8.57 -0.24
N ARG A 322 12.96 -8.45 -1.42
CA ARG A 322 13.58 -7.79 -2.56
C ARG A 322 13.33 -6.30 -2.47
N VAL A 323 14.40 -5.52 -2.39
CA VAL A 323 14.33 -4.06 -2.28
C VAL A 323 15.25 -3.45 -3.34
N PRO A 324 14.81 -2.42 -4.09
CA PRO A 324 15.64 -1.83 -5.14
C PRO A 324 16.92 -1.20 -4.58
N LEU A 325 17.97 -1.16 -5.41
CA LEU A 325 19.27 -0.61 -5.01
C LEU A 325 19.17 0.82 -4.49
N ALA A 326 18.31 1.63 -5.11
CA ALA A 326 18.06 3.02 -4.72
C ALA A 326 17.38 3.16 -3.35
N VAL A 327 16.70 2.11 -2.87
CA VAL A 327 16.10 2.07 -1.52
C VAL A 327 17.11 1.52 -0.52
N ARG A 328 17.91 0.52 -0.91
CA ARG A 328 18.95 -0.09 -0.06
C ARG A 328 20.11 0.87 0.25
N LYS A 329 20.50 1.73 -0.69
CA LYS A 329 21.65 2.65 -0.55
C LYS A 329 21.32 4.01 0.08
N VAL A 330 20.05 4.30 0.31
CA VAL A 330 19.64 5.56 0.93
C VAL A 330 20.01 5.54 2.41
N GLU A 331 20.46 6.68 2.95
CA GLU A 331 20.61 6.79 4.40
C GLU A 331 19.22 6.62 5.06
N PRO A 332 19.06 5.70 6.03
CA PRO A 332 17.79 5.52 6.72
C PRO A 332 17.24 6.86 7.23
N PRO A 333 16.04 7.28 6.79
CA PRO A 333 15.43 8.52 7.27
C PRO A 333 15.17 8.44 8.77
N ASN A 334 15.36 9.56 9.47
CA ASN A 334 15.01 9.69 10.87
C ASN A 334 13.51 9.98 11.00
N LEU A 335 12.73 9.05 11.57
CA LEU A 335 11.31 9.24 11.86
C LEU A 335 11.07 10.34 12.91
N PHE A 336 12.08 10.63 13.74
CA PHE A 336 12.07 11.70 14.75
C PHE A 336 12.74 12.98 14.28
N GLU A 337 12.91 13.17 12.98
CA GLU A 337 13.49 14.39 12.41
C GLU A 337 12.74 15.66 12.86
N HIS A 338 11.41 15.59 13.00
CA HIS A 338 10.60 16.70 13.52
C HIS A 338 10.92 17.00 15.00
N LEU A 339 11.18 15.99 15.83
CA LEU A 339 11.60 16.16 17.23
C LEU A 339 13.03 16.70 17.34
N ALA A 340 13.90 16.34 16.38
CA ALA A 340 15.25 16.89 16.29
C ALA A 340 15.23 18.40 16.00
N ARG A 341 14.29 18.85 15.16
CA ARG A 341 14.15 20.25 14.72
C ARG A 341 13.34 21.12 15.68
N ASP A 342 12.34 20.56 16.34
CA ASP A 342 11.45 21.30 17.24
C ASP A 342 11.62 20.85 18.72
N PRO A 343 12.30 21.67 19.55
CA PRO A 343 12.45 21.40 20.97
C PRO A 343 11.12 21.36 21.75
N ALA A 344 10.08 22.03 21.30
CA ALA A 344 8.76 22.01 21.95
C ALA A 344 8.07 20.66 21.72
N ALA A 345 7.99 20.22 20.46
CA ALA A 345 7.48 18.89 20.11
C ALA A 345 8.27 17.77 20.82
N HIS A 346 9.60 17.92 20.97
CA HIS A 346 10.41 16.97 21.73
C HIS A 346 10.05 16.93 23.22
N ARG A 347 9.86 18.09 23.87
CA ARG A 347 9.45 18.14 25.28
C ARG A 347 8.08 17.51 25.49
N GLU A 348 7.13 17.76 24.60
CA GLU A 348 5.81 17.14 24.63
C GLU A 348 5.91 15.61 24.47
N ALA A 349 6.68 15.13 23.49
CA ALA A 349 6.92 13.70 23.28
C ALA A 349 7.56 13.03 24.50
N MET A 350 8.47 13.72 25.21
CA MET A 350 9.10 13.26 26.46
C MET A 350 8.16 13.30 27.68
N GLN A 351 7.08 14.09 27.65
CA GLN A 351 6.06 14.11 28.71
C GLN A 351 5.01 13.03 28.51
N ILE A 352 4.73 12.66 27.25
CA ILE A 352 3.77 11.63 26.89
C ILE A 352 4.36 10.22 27.07
N TYR A 353 5.66 10.06 26.83
CA TYR A 353 6.41 8.83 27.12
C TYR A 353 6.57 8.65 28.64
#